data_AF-A0A7V9I3L8-F1
#
_entry.id   AF-A0A7V9I3L8-F1
#
_cell.length_a   1.000
_cell.length_b   1.000
_cell.length_c   1.000
_cell.angle_alpha   90.00
_cell.angle_beta   90.00
_cell.angle_gamma   90.00
#
_symmetry.space_group_name_H-M   'P 1'
#
loop_
_entity.id
_entity.type
_entity.pdbx_description
1 polymer ?
#
loop_
_entity_poly.entity_id
_entity_poly.type
_entity_poly.pdbx_seq_one_letter_code
_entity_poly.pdbx_strand_id
1 'polypeptide(L)'
;HLVLTAGEPLTEPVRRCSRFCTPDGRFLEWRARSGLFRLEAPERDAVARELRAQVERALQAGIEVSHLDSHHHVHNEWPLGAVAISLARDLGVPRVRIARNCGPGIGLAAGVYKRAYNARLRRAGLAGTRYFGNARDRLHLRAGGASAAELVDFELMTHPQLDPAGGLVDEEFPDTALSDLLARVAPPRHAEETF
;
A
#
# COMPACT_ATOMS: atom_id res chain seq x y z
N HIS A 1 3.25 -1.40 6.90
CA HIS A 1 4.03 -0.61 5.94
C HIS A 1 5.43 -1.15 5.76
N LEU A 2 5.62 -2.00 4.76
CA LEU A 2 6.90 -2.59 4.38
C LEU A 2 7.75 -1.58 3.58
N VAL A 3 9.07 -1.64 3.72
CA VAL A 3 10.00 -0.70 3.08
C VAL A 3 11.12 -1.45 2.35
N LEU A 4 11.35 -1.11 1.09
CA LEU A 4 12.46 -1.68 0.27
C LEU A 4 13.14 -0.61 -0.62
N THR A 5 12.85 0.67 -0.37
CA THR A 5 13.24 1.80 -1.25
C THR A 5 13.51 3.09 -0.48
N ALA A 6 13.72 3.02 0.82
CA ALA A 6 14.03 4.18 1.66
C ALA A 6 14.70 3.72 2.97
N GLY A 7 15.70 4.46 3.43
CA GLY A 7 16.39 4.16 4.69
C GLY A 7 17.29 2.93 4.62
N GLU A 8 17.43 2.24 5.76
CA GLU A 8 18.35 1.11 5.91
C GLU A 8 17.60 -0.22 6.08
N PRO A 9 18.12 -1.31 5.49
CA PRO A 9 17.58 -2.65 5.70
C PRO A 9 17.87 -3.17 7.11
N LEU A 10 16.98 -4.03 7.59
CA LEU A 10 17.12 -4.69 8.88
C LEU A 10 18.03 -5.92 8.82
N THR A 11 18.19 -6.51 7.65
CA THR A 11 18.88 -7.79 7.46
C THR A 11 20.06 -7.69 6.51
N GLU A 12 21.12 -8.46 6.82
CA GLU A 12 22.35 -8.47 6.04
C GLU A 12 22.18 -9.03 4.60
N PRO A 13 21.37 -10.09 4.34
CA PRO A 13 21.20 -10.62 3.00
C PRO A 13 20.68 -9.59 1.99
N VAL A 14 19.70 -8.76 2.37
CA VAL A 14 19.19 -7.71 1.46
C VAL A 14 20.15 -6.53 1.39
N ARG A 15 20.87 -6.22 2.47
CA ARG A 15 21.91 -5.17 2.50
C ARG A 15 23.02 -5.42 1.48
N ARG A 16 23.39 -6.69 1.27
CA ARG A 16 24.38 -7.12 0.26
C ARG A 16 23.81 -7.28 -1.15
N CYS A 17 22.49 -7.15 -1.33
CA CYS A 17 21.86 -7.31 -2.61
C CYS A 17 21.91 -5.99 -3.38
N SER A 18 22.80 -5.87 -4.37
CA SER A 18 22.99 -4.64 -5.18
C SER A 18 21.74 -4.20 -5.95
N ARG A 19 20.78 -5.10 -6.15
CA ARG A 19 19.48 -4.77 -6.74
C ARG A 19 18.53 -4.05 -5.78
N PHE A 20 18.81 -4.11 -4.47
CA PHE A 20 17.99 -3.49 -3.43
C PHE A 20 18.71 -2.38 -2.70
N CYS A 21 20.01 -2.53 -2.52
CA CYS A 21 20.82 -1.60 -1.75
C CYS A 21 21.99 -1.03 -2.56
N THR A 22 22.34 0.20 -2.22
CA THR A 22 23.56 0.87 -2.65
C THR A 22 24.81 0.18 -2.05
N PRO A 23 26.02 0.45 -2.55
CA PRO A 23 27.25 -0.10 -1.97
C PRO A 23 27.50 0.23 -0.49
N ASP A 24 26.96 1.35 0.01
CA ASP A 24 26.96 1.73 1.43
C ASP A 24 25.88 1.00 2.25
N GLY A 25 25.12 0.09 1.64
CA GLY A 25 24.17 -0.78 2.33
C GLY A 25 22.85 -0.11 2.70
N ARG A 26 22.47 0.98 2.02
CA ARG A 26 21.17 1.65 2.16
C ARG A 26 20.24 1.22 1.03
N PHE A 27 18.94 1.24 1.26
CA PHE A 27 18.00 0.95 0.16
C PHE A 27 18.15 1.96 -0.98
N LEU A 28 18.06 1.49 -2.22
CA LEU A 28 18.00 2.35 -3.40
C LEU A 28 16.74 3.23 -3.32
N GLU A 29 16.94 4.55 -3.23
CA GLU A 29 15.84 5.52 -3.26
C GLU A 29 15.17 5.48 -4.62
N TRP A 30 13.82 5.41 -4.60
CA TRP A 30 12.99 5.44 -5.80
C TRP A 30 13.48 4.50 -6.90
N ARG A 31 13.09 3.21 -6.82
CA ARG A 31 13.15 2.35 -8.00
C ARG A 31 12.27 3.01 -9.06
N ALA A 32 12.87 3.60 -10.08
CA ALA A 32 12.18 4.03 -11.28
C ALA A 32 11.56 2.79 -11.94
N ARG A 33 10.39 2.37 -11.44
CA ARG A 33 9.57 1.23 -11.87
C ARG A 33 10.43 0.17 -12.53
N SER A 34 11.41 -0.37 -11.81
CA SER A 34 12.23 -1.43 -12.37
C SER A 34 11.25 -2.56 -12.60
N GLY A 35 10.96 -2.89 -13.85
CA GLY A 35 10.10 -4.00 -14.25
C GLY A 35 10.68 -5.29 -13.70
N LEU A 36 10.51 -5.51 -12.40
CA LEU A 36 10.87 -6.69 -11.65
C LEU A 36 9.85 -7.73 -12.08
N PHE A 37 10.08 -8.28 -13.27
CA PHE A 37 9.33 -9.40 -13.78
C PHE A 37 9.68 -10.67 -13.00
N ARG A 38 10.86 -10.71 -12.38
CA ARG A 38 11.39 -11.86 -11.64
C ARG A 38 12.42 -11.42 -10.61
N LEU A 39 12.45 -12.15 -9.50
CA LEU A 39 13.56 -12.19 -8.54
C LEU A 39 14.33 -13.50 -8.72
N GLU A 40 15.63 -13.51 -8.51
CA GLU A 40 16.41 -14.74 -8.39
C GLU A 40 16.16 -15.42 -7.03
N ALA A 41 16.60 -16.67 -6.87
CA ALA A 41 16.39 -17.38 -5.60
C ALA A 41 17.05 -16.67 -4.40
N PRO A 42 18.31 -16.20 -4.50
CA PRO A 42 18.95 -15.46 -3.41
C PRO A 42 18.25 -14.11 -3.13
N GLU A 43 17.82 -13.41 -4.18
CA GLU A 43 17.10 -12.13 -4.04
C GLU A 43 15.74 -12.34 -3.34
N ARG A 44 14.99 -13.39 -3.72
CA ARG A 44 13.73 -13.73 -3.05
C ARG A 44 13.93 -14.04 -1.57
N ASP A 45 14.94 -14.83 -1.24
CA ASP A 45 15.24 -15.20 0.14
C ASP A 45 15.64 -13.96 0.96
N ALA A 46 16.50 -13.11 0.40
CA ALA A 46 16.92 -11.86 1.02
C ALA A 46 15.72 -10.93 1.30
N VAL A 47 14.84 -10.73 0.32
CA VAL A 47 13.62 -9.93 0.50
C VAL A 47 12.68 -10.58 1.52
N ALA A 48 12.46 -11.88 1.46
CA ALA A 48 11.56 -12.57 2.39
C ALA A 48 12.02 -12.42 3.85
N ARG A 49 13.33 -12.58 4.11
CA ARG A 49 13.93 -12.34 5.43
C ARG A 49 13.77 -10.90 5.89
N GLU A 50 14.03 -9.95 4.99
CA GLU A 50 13.89 -8.53 5.30
C GLU A 50 12.44 -8.16 5.66
N LEU A 51 11.48 -8.53 4.82
CA LEU A 51 10.07 -8.21 5.06
C LEU A 51 9.56 -8.88 6.34
N ARG A 52 9.98 -10.12 6.61
CA ARG A 52 9.69 -10.81 7.87
C ARG A 52 10.26 -10.06 9.07
N ALA A 53 11.53 -9.66 9.02
CA ALA A 53 12.16 -8.90 10.10
C ALA A 53 11.46 -7.57 10.38
N GLN A 54 10.95 -6.89 9.34
CA GLN A 54 10.16 -5.66 9.51
C GLN A 54 8.85 -5.90 10.23
N VAL A 55 8.11 -6.95 9.87
CA VAL A 55 6.84 -7.30 10.54
C VAL A 55 7.09 -7.76 11.97
N GLU A 56 8.09 -8.63 12.19
CA GLU A 56 8.45 -9.11 13.52
C GLU A 56 8.90 -7.97 14.44
N ARG A 57 9.66 -6.99 13.92
CA ARG A 57 10.02 -5.80 14.69
C ARG A 57 8.79 -4.97 15.09
N ALA A 58 7.81 -4.82 14.20
CA ALA A 58 6.57 -4.11 14.53
C ALA A 58 5.78 -4.85 15.62
N LEU A 59 5.65 -6.17 15.51
CA LEU A 59 4.97 -7.01 16.51
C LEU A 59 5.69 -6.96 17.87
N GLN A 60 7.03 -7.01 17.88
CA GLN A 60 7.84 -6.88 19.10
C GLN A 60 7.69 -5.51 19.77
N ALA A 61 7.42 -4.47 18.98
CA ALA A 61 7.11 -3.13 19.48
C ALA A 61 5.66 -2.99 19.98
N GLY A 62 4.87 -4.07 19.99
CA GLY A 62 3.47 -4.07 20.44
C GLY A 62 2.49 -3.53 19.40
N ILE A 63 2.90 -3.38 18.14
CA ILE A 63 2.02 -2.90 17.07
C ILE A 63 1.21 -4.08 16.53
N GLU A 64 -0.12 -3.98 16.60
CA GLU A 64 -1.01 -4.94 15.94
C GLU A 64 -0.96 -4.74 14.41
N VAL A 65 -0.51 -5.77 13.69
CA VAL A 65 -0.41 -5.73 12.23
C VAL A 65 -1.71 -6.20 11.60
N SER A 66 -2.62 -5.26 11.35
CA SER A 66 -3.94 -5.54 10.75
C SER A 66 -3.90 -5.83 9.25
N HIS A 67 -2.86 -5.36 8.55
CA HIS A 67 -2.65 -5.59 7.13
C HIS A 67 -1.18 -5.31 6.72
N LEU A 68 -0.80 -5.80 5.54
CA LEU A 68 0.44 -5.42 4.87
C LEU A 68 0.17 -4.46 3.70
N ASP A 69 0.99 -3.42 3.63
CA ASP A 69 1.15 -2.50 2.52
C ASP A 69 2.65 -2.17 2.37
N SER A 70 3.03 -1.31 1.43
CA SER A 70 4.43 -0.93 1.30
C SER A 70 4.64 0.51 0.85
N HIS A 71 5.77 1.06 1.25
CA HIS A 71 6.31 2.31 0.72
C HIS A 71 6.49 2.20 -0.80
N HIS A 72 6.20 3.29 -1.52
CA HIS A 72 6.18 3.36 -2.99
C HIS A 72 5.38 2.24 -3.69
N HIS A 73 4.48 1.55 -2.98
CA HIS A 73 3.69 0.44 -3.50
C HIS A 73 4.50 -0.71 -4.13
N VAL A 74 5.77 -0.92 -3.73
CA VAL A 74 6.61 -2.00 -4.26
C VAL A 74 5.99 -3.40 -4.15
N HIS A 75 5.13 -3.65 -3.17
CA HIS A 75 4.41 -4.94 -3.07
C HIS A 75 3.49 -5.20 -4.28
N ASN A 76 3.09 -4.17 -5.05
CA ASN A 76 2.33 -4.33 -6.28
C ASN A 76 3.16 -4.90 -7.44
N GLU A 77 4.49 -4.99 -7.30
CA GLU A 77 5.32 -5.73 -8.26
C GLU A 77 5.13 -7.23 -8.08
N TRP A 78 4.91 -7.95 -9.17
CA TRP A 78 4.45 -9.35 -9.13
C TRP A 78 5.29 -10.29 -8.27
N PRO A 79 6.65 -10.28 -8.34
CA PRO A 79 7.47 -11.13 -7.49
C PRO A 79 7.49 -10.66 -6.02
N LEU A 80 7.44 -9.35 -5.75
CA LEU A 80 7.39 -8.82 -4.39
C LEU A 80 6.05 -9.10 -3.71
N GLY A 81 4.94 -8.95 -4.45
CA GLY A 81 3.62 -9.35 -3.98
C GLY A 81 3.51 -10.85 -3.71
N ALA A 82 4.30 -11.68 -4.41
CA ALA A 82 4.39 -13.11 -4.07
C ALA A 82 4.97 -13.33 -2.67
N VAL A 83 6.05 -12.63 -2.36
CA VAL A 83 6.68 -12.67 -1.04
C VAL A 83 5.73 -12.12 0.02
N ALA A 84 5.07 -11.00 -0.24
CA ALA A 84 4.11 -10.40 0.69
C ALA A 84 2.90 -11.32 0.99
N ILE A 85 2.36 -12.00 -0.03
CA ILE A 85 1.27 -12.99 0.15
C ILE A 85 1.72 -14.16 1.01
N SER A 86 2.92 -14.71 0.74
CA SER A 86 3.47 -15.81 1.56
C SER A 86 3.66 -15.35 3.00
N LEU A 87 4.27 -14.18 3.18
CA LEU A 87 4.54 -13.62 4.49
C LEU A 87 3.26 -13.38 5.29
N ALA A 88 2.23 -12.81 4.66
CA ALA A 88 0.94 -12.59 5.31
C ALA A 88 0.33 -13.90 5.83
N ARG A 89 0.41 -14.97 5.04
CA ARG A 89 -0.07 -16.29 5.46
C ARG A 89 0.76 -16.88 6.60
N ASP A 90 2.08 -16.82 6.48
CA ASP A 90 3.00 -17.39 7.46
C ASP A 90 2.88 -16.71 8.83
N LEU A 91 2.60 -15.39 8.84
CA LEU A 91 2.47 -14.59 10.05
C LEU A 91 1.02 -14.40 10.50
N GLY A 92 0.04 -14.97 9.80
CA GLY A 92 -1.39 -14.80 10.12
C GLY A 92 -1.92 -13.37 9.94
N VAL A 93 -1.25 -12.54 9.15
CA VAL A 93 -1.74 -11.18 8.83
C VAL A 93 -2.92 -11.31 7.86
N PRO A 94 -4.11 -10.79 8.19
CA PRO A 94 -5.33 -11.17 7.50
C PRO A 94 -5.47 -10.54 6.11
N ARG A 95 -4.73 -9.46 5.83
CA ARG A 95 -4.95 -8.62 4.64
C ARG A 95 -3.65 -8.11 4.05
N VAL A 96 -3.64 -7.98 2.72
CA VAL A 96 -2.62 -7.25 1.94
C VAL A 96 -3.36 -6.24 1.08
N ARG A 97 -2.92 -4.97 1.12
CA ARG A 97 -3.52 -3.88 0.36
C ARG A 97 -3.57 -4.22 -1.14
N ILE A 98 -4.69 -3.90 -1.78
CA ILE A 98 -4.86 -4.10 -3.22
C ILE A 98 -4.19 -2.95 -4.01
N ALA A 99 -3.82 -3.21 -5.25
CA ALA A 99 -3.36 -2.16 -6.15
C ALA A 99 -4.51 -1.22 -6.52
N ARG A 100 -4.22 0.09 -6.63
CA ARG A 100 -5.21 1.14 -6.94
C ARG A 100 -6.06 0.76 -8.14
N ASN A 101 -7.36 0.57 -7.93
CA ASN A 101 -8.29 -0.01 -8.91
C ASN A 101 -9.44 0.92 -9.31
N CYS A 102 -9.38 2.18 -8.90
CA CYS A 102 -10.41 3.17 -9.18
C CYS A 102 -9.82 4.53 -9.53
N GLY A 103 -10.67 5.40 -10.06
CA GLY A 103 -10.33 6.75 -10.46
C GLY A 103 -9.59 6.87 -11.81
N PRO A 104 -9.35 8.12 -12.25
CA PRO A 104 -8.79 8.41 -13.57
C PRO A 104 -7.28 8.10 -13.66
N GLY A 105 -6.72 8.09 -14.87
CA GLY A 105 -5.26 7.97 -15.06
C GLY A 105 -4.68 6.56 -14.87
N ILE A 106 -5.53 5.52 -14.81
CA ILE A 106 -5.07 4.13 -14.93
C ILE A 106 -5.06 3.76 -16.42
N GLY A 107 -3.87 3.78 -17.04
CA GLY A 107 -3.71 3.35 -18.44
C GLY A 107 -4.13 1.89 -18.66
N LEU A 108 -4.52 1.53 -19.88
CA LEU A 108 -5.11 0.21 -20.20
C LEU A 108 -4.24 -0.97 -19.74
N ALA A 109 -2.95 -0.99 -20.13
CA ALA A 109 -2.02 -2.06 -19.76
C ALA A 109 -1.82 -2.15 -18.24
N ALA A 110 -1.64 -1.01 -17.56
CA ALA A 110 -1.54 -0.96 -16.11
C ALA A 110 -2.84 -1.43 -15.44
N GLY A 111 -4.00 -1.11 -16.00
CA GLY A 111 -5.31 -1.55 -15.53
C GLY A 111 -5.47 -3.06 -15.60
N VAL A 112 -5.06 -3.70 -16.71
CA VAL A 112 -5.03 -5.16 -16.84
C VAL A 112 -4.13 -5.79 -15.78
N TYR A 113 -2.90 -5.28 -15.65
CA TYR A 113 -1.94 -5.78 -14.65
C TYR A 113 -2.51 -5.68 -13.22
N LYS A 114 -3.03 -4.52 -12.83
CA LYS A 114 -3.59 -4.29 -11.49
C LYS A 114 -4.82 -5.15 -11.23
N ARG A 115 -5.68 -5.38 -12.24
CA ARG A 115 -6.82 -6.32 -12.12
C ARG A 115 -6.34 -7.74 -11.87
N ALA A 116 -5.32 -8.20 -12.60
CA ALA A 116 -4.74 -9.53 -12.40
C ALA A 116 -4.11 -9.67 -11.00
N TYR A 117 -3.35 -8.66 -10.57
CA TYR A 117 -2.75 -8.61 -9.24
C TYR A 117 -3.80 -8.63 -8.13
N ASN A 118 -4.85 -7.81 -8.23
CA ASN A 118 -5.93 -7.79 -7.23
C ASN A 118 -6.74 -9.09 -7.24
N ALA A 119 -6.95 -9.71 -8.41
CA ALA A 119 -7.60 -11.02 -8.49
C ALA A 119 -6.75 -12.11 -7.83
N ARG A 120 -5.41 -12.02 -7.89
CA ARG A 120 -4.49 -12.89 -7.16
C ARG A 120 -4.64 -12.73 -5.65
N LEU A 121 -4.71 -11.50 -5.14
CA LEU A 121 -4.95 -11.23 -3.71
C LEU A 121 -6.32 -11.75 -3.23
N ARG A 122 -7.37 -11.54 -4.03
CA ARG A 122 -8.72 -12.06 -3.73
C ARG A 122 -8.74 -13.58 -3.66
N ARG A 123 -8.14 -14.27 -4.64
CA ARG A 123 -8.00 -15.74 -4.62
C ARG A 123 -7.18 -16.23 -3.43
N ALA A 124 -6.24 -15.41 -2.95
CA ALA A 124 -5.45 -15.73 -1.79
C ALA A 124 -6.20 -15.52 -0.45
N GLY A 125 -7.40 -14.91 -0.47
CA GLY A 125 -8.16 -14.54 0.72
C GLY A 125 -7.63 -13.30 1.44
N LEU A 126 -6.73 -12.53 0.80
CA LEU A 126 -5.99 -11.45 1.45
C LEU A 126 -6.43 -10.05 1.02
N ALA A 127 -7.32 -9.92 0.03
CA ALA A 127 -7.83 -8.61 -0.37
C ALA A 127 -8.80 -8.07 0.70
N GLY A 128 -8.36 -7.05 1.44
CA GLY A 128 -9.11 -6.51 2.57
C GLY A 128 -10.24 -5.54 2.21
N THR A 129 -10.20 -4.96 1.02
CA THR A 129 -11.17 -3.96 0.57
C THR A 129 -11.57 -4.12 -0.89
N ARG A 130 -12.74 -3.57 -1.26
CA ARG A 130 -13.22 -3.51 -2.65
C ARG A 130 -12.47 -2.46 -3.46
N TYR A 131 -12.24 -1.29 -2.87
CA TYR A 131 -11.58 -0.15 -3.51
C TYR A 131 -10.36 0.33 -2.73
N PHE A 132 -9.34 0.76 -3.48
CA PHE A 132 -8.19 1.47 -2.95
C PHE A 132 -7.83 2.63 -3.89
N GLY A 133 -7.62 3.81 -3.31
CA GLY A 133 -7.30 5.03 -4.04
C GLY A 133 -7.22 6.25 -3.13
N ASN A 134 -6.96 7.41 -3.72
CA ASN A 134 -6.93 8.69 -2.99
C ASN A 134 -8.33 9.36 -2.94
N ALA A 135 -8.40 10.56 -2.37
CA ALA A 135 -9.66 11.30 -2.26
C ALA A 135 -10.30 11.61 -3.63
N ARG A 136 -9.50 11.91 -4.66
CA ARG A 136 -9.99 12.17 -6.03
C ARG A 136 -10.63 10.92 -6.62
N ASP A 137 -10.06 9.75 -6.39
CA ASP A 137 -10.59 8.48 -6.87
C ASP A 137 -11.96 8.17 -6.29
N ARG A 138 -12.10 8.40 -4.98
CA ARG A 138 -13.35 8.20 -4.27
C ARG A 138 -14.44 9.16 -4.73
N LEU A 139 -14.11 10.45 -4.88
CA LEU A 139 -15.03 11.45 -5.42
C LEU A 139 -15.44 11.11 -6.87
N HIS A 140 -14.51 10.59 -7.67
CA HIS A 140 -14.78 10.14 -9.03
C HIS A 140 -15.77 8.97 -9.05
N LEU A 141 -15.60 7.96 -8.18
CA LEU A 141 -16.57 6.86 -8.05
C LEU A 141 -17.95 7.36 -7.65
N ARG A 142 -18.03 8.27 -6.68
CA ARG A 142 -19.30 8.88 -6.24
C ARG A 142 -19.99 9.64 -7.37
N ALA A 143 -19.26 10.46 -8.11
CA ALA A 143 -19.77 11.19 -9.27
C ALA A 143 -20.21 10.25 -10.41
N GLY A 144 -19.57 9.08 -10.53
CA GLY A 144 -19.94 8.01 -11.46
C GLY A 144 -21.12 7.16 -11.00
N GLY A 145 -21.79 7.50 -9.89
CA GLY A 145 -23.00 6.82 -9.41
C GLY A 145 -22.76 5.70 -8.39
N ALA A 146 -21.54 5.50 -7.89
CA ALA A 146 -21.31 4.55 -6.81
C ALA A 146 -22.08 4.95 -5.54
N SER A 147 -22.81 4.00 -4.97
CA SER A 147 -23.62 4.24 -3.78
C SER A 147 -22.76 4.46 -2.53
N ALA A 148 -23.32 5.12 -1.51
CA ALA A 148 -22.65 5.27 -0.21
C ALA A 148 -22.28 3.92 0.41
N ALA A 149 -23.16 2.92 0.27
CA ALA A 149 -22.94 1.55 0.74
C ALA A 149 -21.79 0.84 0.00
N GLU A 150 -21.56 1.12 -1.29
CA GLU A 150 -20.38 0.57 -2.00
C GLU A 150 -19.08 1.26 -1.57
N LEU A 151 -19.16 2.54 -1.22
CA LEU A 151 -18.00 3.34 -0.83
C LEU A 151 -17.61 3.14 0.63
N VAL A 152 -18.36 2.42 1.46
CA VAL A 152 -17.87 2.07 2.82
C VAL A 152 -16.67 1.12 2.75
N ASP A 153 -16.61 0.27 1.71
CA ASP A 153 -15.52 -0.68 1.48
C ASP A 153 -14.43 -0.08 0.58
N PHE A 154 -13.76 0.94 1.13
CA PHE A 154 -12.75 1.71 0.43
C PHE A 154 -11.61 2.06 1.38
N GLU A 155 -10.38 1.68 1.02
CA GLU A 155 -9.17 2.11 1.70
C GLU A 155 -8.67 3.42 1.09
N LEU A 156 -8.69 4.50 1.87
CA LEU A 156 -8.26 5.84 1.46
C LEU A 156 -6.76 6.03 1.69
N MET A 157 -6.06 6.37 0.62
CA MET A 157 -4.66 6.78 0.66
C MET A 157 -4.57 8.29 0.85
N THR A 158 -3.76 8.70 1.82
CA THR A 158 -3.43 10.09 2.12
C THR A 158 -1.93 10.24 2.32
N HIS A 159 -1.39 11.41 2.01
CA HIS A 159 -0.02 11.82 2.27
C HIS A 159 -0.01 13.04 3.18
N PRO A 160 -0.27 12.85 4.49
CA PRO A 160 -0.34 13.96 5.43
C PRO A 160 1.01 14.67 5.52
N GLN A 161 1.01 15.98 5.34
CA GLN A 161 2.17 16.84 5.54
C GLN A 161 1.77 18.16 6.21
N LEU A 162 2.74 18.83 6.82
CA LEU A 162 2.54 20.17 7.36
C LEU A 162 2.76 21.22 6.26
N ASP A 163 1.83 22.15 6.12
CA ASP A 163 2.01 23.35 5.31
C ASP A 163 2.95 24.35 6.01
N PRO A 164 3.39 25.43 5.33
CA PRO A 164 4.26 26.45 5.94
C PRO A 164 3.66 27.19 7.16
N ALA A 165 2.34 27.17 7.33
CA ALA A 165 1.63 27.74 8.47
C ALA A 165 1.43 26.73 9.62
N GLY A 166 1.90 25.49 9.47
CA GLY A 166 1.73 24.41 10.43
C GLY A 166 0.38 23.69 10.35
N GLY A 167 -0.42 23.95 9.32
CA GLY A 167 -1.66 23.25 9.03
C GLY A 167 -1.40 21.86 8.45
N LEU A 168 -2.27 20.89 8.77
CA LEU A 168 -2.18 19.53 8.22
C LEU A 168 -2.94 19.46 6.90
N VAL A 169 -2.22 19.18 5.81
CA VAL A 169 -2.75 19.04 4.45
C VAL A 169 -2.35 17.69 3.86
N ASP A 170 -2.95 17.32 2.72
CA ASP A 170 -2.48 16.19 1.92
C ASP A 170 -1.55 16.68 0.82
N GLU A 171 -0.45 15.98 0.53
CA GLU A 171 0.49 16.33 -0.54
C GLU A 171 -0.20 16.49 -1.91
N GLU A 172 -1.23 15.69 -2.21
CA GLU A 172 -1.96 15.78 -3.47
C GLU A 172 -3.04 16.88 -3.47
N PHE A 173 -3.34 17.46 -2.31
CA PHE A 173 -4.36 18.49 -2.10
C PHE A 173 -3.84 19.59 -1.14
N PRO A 174 -2.76 20.31 -1.49
CA PRO A 174 -2.09 21.23 -0.57
C PRO A 174 -2.97 22.43 -0.17
N ASP A 175 -3.95 22.78 -1.01
CA ASP A 175 -4.85 23.91 -0.79
C ASP A 175 -6.10 23.54 0.04
N THR A 176 -6.17 22.33 0.60
CA THR A 176 -7.31 21.86 1.39
C THR A 176 -6.81 21.22 2.68
N ALA A 177 -7.30 21.72 3.82
CA ALA A 177 -7.03 21.10 5.11
C ALA A 177 -7.43 19.63 5.08
N LEU A 178 -6.58 18.75 5.63
CA LEU A 178 -6.81 17.31 5.60
C LEU A 178 -8.15 16.95 6.26
N SER A 179 -8.54 17.65 7.32
CA SER A 179 -9.85 17.48 7.97
C SER A 179 -11.02 17.70 7.01
N ASP A 180 -10.92 18.73 6.16
CA ASP A 180 -11.98 19.08 5.21
C ASP A 180 -12.01 18.10 4.05
N LEU A 181 -10.83 17.65 3.60
CA LEU A 181 -10.72 16.60 2.60
C LEU A 181 -11.37 15.30 3.09
N LEU A 182 -11.05 14.89 4.33
CA LEU A 182 -11.63 13.71 4.97
C LEU A 182 -13.14 13.85 5.15
N ALA A 183 -13.65 15.02 5.54
CA ALA A 183 -15.08 15.27 5.67
C ALA A 183 -15.83 15.14 4.33
N ARG A 184 -15.22 15.56 3.21
CA ARG A 184 -15.81 15.46 1.86
C ARG A 184 -15.93 14.01 1.38
N VAL A 185 -14.99 13.16 1.79
CA VAL A 185 -14.95 11.76 1.35
C VAL A 185 -15.52 10.80 2.37
N ALA A 186 -15.70 11.19 3.63
CA ALA A 186 -16.29 10.36 4.66
C ALA A 186 -17.62 9.75 4.18
N PRO A 187 -17.89 8.46 4.47
CA PRO A 187 -19.23 7.94 4.27
C PRO A 187 -20.23 8.80 5.06
N PRO A 188 -21.46 8.99 4.56
CA PRO A 188 -22.48 9.67 5.33
C PRO A 188 -22.61 8.96 6.68
N ARG A 189 -22.55 9.71 7.79
CA ARG A 189 -22.81 9.14 9.11
C ARG A 189 -24.19 8.53 9.03
N HIS A 190 -24.30 7.21 9.25
CA HIS A 190 -25.60 6.65 9.59
C HIS A 190 -26.07 7.45 10.80
N ALA A 191 -27.25 8.07 10.70
CA ALA A 191 -27.92 8.58 11.88
C ALA A 191 -27.90 7.44 12.89
N GLU A 192 -27.30 7.67 14.05
CA GLU A 192 -27.30 6.71 15.15
C GLU A 192 -28.76 6.26 15.31
N GLU A 193 -29.04 5.01 14.96
CA GLU A 193 -30.30 4.37 15.32
C GLU A 193 -30.31 4.37 16.84
N THR A 194 -31.08 5.32 17.35
CA THR A 194 -31.35 5.53 18.77
C THR A 194 -32.11 4.28 19.22
N PHE A 195 -31.42 3.41 19.95
CA PHE A 195 -32.05 2.38 20.75
C PHE A 195 -32.41 2.94 22.13
#